data_AF-A0A9D2DNN9-F1
#
_entry.id   AF-A0A9D2DNN9-F1
#
_cell.length_a   1.000
_cell.length_b   1.000
_cell.length_c   1.000
_cell.angle_alpha   90.00
_cell.angle_beta   90.00
_cell.angle_gamma   90.00
#
_symmetry.space_group_name_H-M   'P 1'
#
loop_
_entity.id
_entity.type
_entity.pdbx_description
1 polymer ?
#
loop_
_entity_poly.entity_id
_entity_poly.type
_entity_poly.pdbx_seq_one_letter_code
_entity_poly.pdbx_strand_id
1 'polypeptide(L)' 'MIPCQSHCLAYHEGCHKTCAHWKVLQAQNRIERQRKKAYLDYYGKRCDAVARQCRVTRPYYSSR' A
#
# COMPACT_ATOMS: atom_id res chain seq x y z
N MET A 1 -3.39 3.22 16.42
CA MET A 1 -2.37 3.89 17.26
C MET A 1 -1.82 5.08 16.51
N ILE A 2 -1.77 6.27 17.11
CA ILE A 2 -1.12 7.45 16.51
C ILE A 2 0.35 7.41 16.96
N PRO A 3 1.32 7.19 16.05
CA PRO A 3 2.74 7.07 16.39
C PRO A 3 3.31 8.21 17.24
N CYS A 4 2.79 9.43 17.08
CA CYS A 4 3.24 10.57 17.87
C CYS A 4 2.79 10.51 19.33
N GLN A 5 1.67 9.85 19.66
CA GLN A 5 1.14 9.82 21.03
C GLN A 5 2.09 9.09 21.99
N SER A 6 2.71 8.00 21.55
CA SER A 6 3.56 7.17 22.42
C SER A 6 4.95 7.74 22.66
N HIS A 7 5.38 8.74 21.88
CA HIS A 7 6.78 9.23 21.85
C HIS A 7 6.90 10.75 21.99
N CYS A 8 5.79 11.50 22.05
CA CYS A 8 5.80 12.96 22.10
C CYS A 8 5.48 13.46 23.51
N LEU A 9 6.46 14.10 24.16
CA LEU A 9 6.30 14.72 25.48
C LEU A 9 5.29 15.89 25.48
N ALA A 10 5.07 16.52 24.32
CA ALA A 10 4.10 17.60 24.12
C ALA A 10 2.77 17.12 23.53
N TYR A 11 2.49 15.81 23.65
CA TYR A 11 1.21 15.26 23.21
C TYR A 11 0.06 15.91 23.99
N HIS A 12 -0.95 16.33 23.26
CA HIS A 12 -2.25 16.77 23.75
C HIS A 12 -3.32 16.27 22.77
N GLU A 13 -4.57 16.22 23.21
CA GLU A 13 -5.66 15.85 22.31
C GLU A 13 -5.68 16.77 21.07
N GLY A 14 -5.76 16.17 19.88
CA GLY A 14 -5.71 16.91 18.61
C GLY A 14 -4.31 17.27 18.09
N CYS A 15 -3.23 16.99 18.86
CA CYS A 15 -1.84 17.29 18.48
C CYS A 15 -1.44 16.74 17.10
N HIS A 16 -1.94 15.58 16.70
CA HIS A 16 -1.64 14.98 15.38
C HIS A 16 -2.11 15.83 14.18
N LYS A 17 -2.92 16.87 14.36
CA LYS A 17 -3.30 17.77 13.26
C LYS A 17 -2.27 18.87 13.03
N THR A 18 -1.55 19.28 14.07
CA THR A 18 -0.65 20.44 14.07
C THR A 18 0.82 20.07 14.32
N CYS A 19 1.10 18.88 14.86
CA CYS A 19 2.44 18.41 15.20
C CYS A 19 3.37 18.31 13.98
N ALA A 20 4.52 18.99 14.06
CA ALA A 20 5.54 18.97 13.02
C ALA A 20 6.13 17.57 12.81
N HIS A 21 6.46 16.85 13.90
CA HIS A 21 6.99 15.49 13.83
C HIS A 21 6.02 14.53 13.15
N TRP A 22 4.72 14.66 13.45
CA TRP A 22 3.69 13.86 12.79
C TRP A 22 3.60 14.13 11.28
N LYS A 23 3.67 15.40 10.86
CA LYS A 23 3.69 15.77 9.44
C LYS A 23 4.88 15.16 8.69
N VAL A 24 6.06 15.18 9.29
CA VAL A 24 7.27 14.56 8.72
C VAL A 24 7.09 13.05 8.56
N LEU A 25 6.64 12.36 9.61
CA LEU A 25 6.38 10.93 9.57
C LEU A 25 5.29 10.57 8.54
N GLN A 26 4.24 11.37 8.44
CA GLN A 26 3.18 11.17 7.45
C GLN A 26 3.71 11.32 6.02
N ALA A 27 4.62 12.27 5.77
CA ALA A 27 5.27 12.43 4.47
C ALA A 27 6.15 11.23 4.12
N GLN A 28 6.97 10.74 5.06
CA GLN A 28 7.78 9.52 4.89
C GLN A 28 6.89 8.30 4.59
N ASN A 29 5.85 8.09 5.39
CA ASN A 29 4.87 7.01 5.19
C ASN A 29 4.17 7.11 3.83
N ARG A 30 3.90 8.33 3.34
CA ARG A 30 3.30 8.54 2.02
C ARG A 30 4.23 8.05 0.91
N ILE A 31 5.52 8.39 0.99
CA ILE A 31 6.54 7.95 0.02
C ILE A 31 6.64 6.42 0.03
N GLU A 32 6.70 5.80 1.21
CA GLU A 32 6.76 4.34 1.32
C GLU A 32 5.51 3.65 0.75
N ARG A 33 4.32 4.18 1.06
CA ARG A 33 3.07 3.64 0.49
C ARG A 33 3.04 3.76 -1.02
N GLN A 34 3.52 4.86 -1.59
CA GLN A 34 3.61 5.03 -3.04
C GLN A 34 4.57 4.00 -3.65
N ARG A 35 5.72 3.76 -3.04
CA ARG A 35 6.68 2.72 -3.49
C ARG A 35 6.07 1.32 -3.43
N LYS A 36 5.44 0.96 -2.31
CA LYS A 36 4.76 -0.34 -2.15
C LYS A 36 3.63 -0.52 -3.14
N LYS A 37 2.83 0.53 -3.37
CA LYS A 37 1.75 0.53 -4.37
C LYS A 37 2.31 0.31 -5.78
N ALA A 38 3.35 1.04 -6.17
CA ALA A 38 3.95 0.87 -7.50
C ALA A 38 4.48 -0.56 -7.72
N TYR A 39 5.10 -1.15 -6.71
CA TYR A 39 5.54 -2.55 -6.73
C TYR A 39 4.34 -3.50 -6.94
N LEU A 40 3.30 -3.39 -6.10
CA LEU A 40 2.12 -4.25 -6.20
C LEU A 40 1.37 -4.06 -7.52
N ASP A 41 1.25 -2.83 -8.02
CA ASP A 41 0.58 -2.53 -9.30
C ASP A 41 1.35 -3.18 -10.47
N TYR A 42 2.68 -3.16 -10.47
CA TYR A 42 3.50 -3.81 -11.50
C TYR A 42 3.34 -5.33 -11.49
N TYR A 43 3.53 -5.96 -10.33
CA TYR A 43 3.43 -7.41 -10.22
C TYR A 43 2.00 -7.91 -10.40
N GLY A 44 1.00 -7.16 -9.93
CA GLY A 44 -0.41 -7.43 -10.18
C GLY A 44 -0.72 -7.53 -11.67
N LYS A 45 -0.32 -6.52 -12.46
CA LYS A 45 -0.49 -6.54 -13.92
C LYS A 45 0.19 -7.74 -14.58
N ARG A 46 1.41 -8.09 -14.14
CA ARG A 46 2.15 -9.24 -14.67
C ARG A 46 1.44 -10.56 -14.36
N CYS A 47 1.02 -10.76 -13.12
CA CYS A 47 0.26 -11.94 -12.71
C CYS A 47 -1.07 -12.04 -13.46
N ASP A 48 -1.79 -10.93 -13.61
CA ASP A 48 -3.04 -10.88 -14.38
C ASP A 48 -2.82 -11.25 -15.85
N ALA A 49 -1.73 -10.79 -16.47
CA ALA A 49 -1.39 -11.15 -17.84
C ALA A 49 -1.13 -12.65 -17.99
N VAL A 50 -0.34 -13.24 -17.08
CA VAL A 50 -0.08 -14.69 -17.07
C VAL A 50 -1.36 -15.48 -16.83
N ALA A 51 -2.20 -15.06 -15.88
CA ALA A 51 -3.47 -15.71 -15.60
C ALA A 51 -4.41 -15.69 -16.83
N ARG A 52 -4.46 -14.55 -17.54
CA ARG A 52 -5.20 -14.45 -18.81
C ARG A 52 -4.66 -15.41 -19.86
N GLN A 53 -3.33 -15.48 -20.03
CA GLN A 53 -2.70 -16.41 -20.96
C GLN A 53 -3.05 -17.86 -20.60
N CYS A 54 -2.93 -18.27 -19.34
CA CYS A 54 -3.31 -19.62 -18.91
C CYS A 54 -4.80 -19.93 -19.17
N ARG A 55 -5.69 -18.94 -19.01
CA ARG A 55 -7.13 -19.10 -19.30
C ARG A 55 -7.40 -19.28 -20.80
N VAL A 56 -6.71 -18.52 -21.65
CA VAL A 56 -6.86 -18.58 -23.11
C VAL A 56 -6.20 -19.85 -23.68
N THR A 57 -5.00 -20.18 -23.21
CA THR A 57 -4.19 -21.29 -23.70
C THR A 57 -4.67 -22.65 -23.19
N ARG A 58 -5.62 -22.71 -22.24
CA ARG A 58 -6.23 -23.98 -21.78
C ARG A 58 -6.91 -24.68 -22.96
N PRO A 59 -6.34 -25.76 -23.53
CA PRO A 59 -6.88 -26.29 -24.78
C PRO A 59 -8.18 -27.06 -24.59
N TYR A 60 -8.43 -27.74 -23.47
CA TYR A 60 -9.65 -28.53 -23.29
C TYR A 60 -10.02 -28.68 -21.82
N TYR A 61 -11.14 -28.06 -21.43
CA TYR A 61 -12.21 -28.74 -20.70
C TYR A 61 -13.51 -28.31 -21.39
N SER A 62 -13.71 -28.87 -22.58
CA SER A 62 -15.03 -28.99 -23.17
C SER A 62 -15.80 -29.97 -22.30
N SER A 63 -16.58 -29.46 -21.35
CA SER A 63 -17.58 -30.24 -20.64
C SER A 63 -18.57 -30.77 -21.68
N ARG A 64 -18.49 -32.07 -21.96
CA ARG A 64 -19.61 -32.80 -22.52
C ARG A 64 -20.54 -33.21 -21.38
#